data_AF-A0A478FR69-F1
#
_entry.id   AF-A0A478FR69-F1
#
_cell.length_a   1.000
_cell.length_b   1.000
_cell.length_c   1.000
_cell.angle_alpha   90.00
_cell.angle_beta   90.00
_cell.angle_gamma   90.00
#
_symmetry.space_group_name_H-M   'P 1'
#
loop_
_entity.id
_entity.type
_entity.pdbx_description
1 polymer ?
#
loop_
_entity_poly.entity_id
_entity_poly.type
_entity_poly.pdbx_seq_one_letter_code
_entity_poly.pdbx_strand_id
1 'polypeptide(L)'
;MASQAAMVGGGLLGATVIGLGSAYAAGAFTVTYDDFLDYANKNGFEYIGNKETSNVLEIKKLLDVEQNNSYRGLLKKHWGNMNANDLKETLNPKPTKTSGEVGTLFPDTGAISQSDEISKFVKGWCESKKDKTVGQDKKWTNESINKALDWEIFRDICLKSS
;
A
#
# COMPACT_ATOMS: atom_id res chain seq x y z
N MET A 1 -34.22 -55.29 31.14
CA MET A 1 -32.97 -55.91 31.63
C MET A 1 -31.81 -55.32 30.82
N ALA A 2 -30.67 -55.14 31.49
CA ALA A 2 -29.51 -54.34 31.11
C ALA A 2 -28.93 -54.61 29.71
N SER A 3 -28.32 -53.60 29.06
CA SER A 3 -26.89 -53.33 29.22
C SER A 3 -26.43 -52.10 28.45
N GLN A 4 -25.48 -51.40 29.07
CA GLN A 4 -24.78 -50.19 28.64
C GLN A 4 -23.63 -50.53 27.68
N ALA A 5 -23.19 -49.59 26.85
CA ALA A 5 -21.77 -49.23 26.75
C ALA A 5 -21.58 -47.93 25.94
N ALA A 6 -20.78 -47.04 26.52
CA ALA A 6 -20.43 -45.70 26.07
C ALA A 6 -19.16 -45.68 25.19
N MET A 7 -19.00 -44.60 24.43
CA MET A 7 -17.73 -43.93 24.08
C MET A 7 -18.13 -42.62 23.38
N VAL A 8 -18.16 -41.45 24.04
CA VAL A 8 -17.04 -40.58 24.44
C VAL A 8 -15.97 -40.46 23.34
N GLY A 9 -16.24 -39.57 22.37
CA GLY A 9 -15.24 -38.87 21.57
C GLY A 9 -15.55 -37.38 21.67
N GLY A 10 -14.73 -36.64 22.42
CA GLY A 10 -14.98 -35.26 22.81
C GLY A 10 -14.90 -34.25 21.67
N GLY A 11 -15.64 -33.15 21.84
CA GLY A 11 -15.49 -31.93 21.05
C GLY A 11 -16.79 -31.29 20.56
N LEU A 12 -17.69 -30.90 21.48
CA LEU A 12 -18.62 -29.81 21.19
C LEU A 12 -17.80 -28.51 21.05
N LEU A 13 -18.10 -27.68 20.06
CA LEU A 13 -18.76 -26.37 20.26
C LEU A 13 -18.82 -25.61 18.92
N GLY A 14 -20.05 -25.30 18.48
CA GLY A 14 -20.29 -24.14 17.60
C GLY A 14 -20.76 -24.40 16.17
N ALA A 15 -21.77 -25.26 15.97
CA ALA A 15 -22.60 -25.17 14.78
C ALA A 15 -23.61 -24.01 14.95
N THR A 16 -23.53 -22.98 14.11
CA THR A 16 -24.71 -22.19 13.73
C THR A 16 -24.94 -22.37 12.24
N VAL A 17 -25.72 -23.41 11.92
CA VAL A 17 -26.34 -23.59 10.61
C VAL A 17 -27.54 -22.65 10.55
N ILE A 18 -27.49 -21.64 9.68
CA ILE A 18 -28.70 -20.95 9.20
C ILE A 18 -28.52 -20.65 7.71
N GLY A 19 -29.41 -21.20 6.88
CA GLY A 19 -29.73 -20.67 5.55
C GLY A 19 -29.47 -21.60 4.37
N LEU A 20 -30.43 -22.48 4.10
CA LEU A 20 -30.54 -23.36 2.92
C LEU A 20 -30.45 -22.58 1.59
N GLY A 21 -29.63 -23.05 0.65
CA GLY A 21 -29.59 -22.50 -0.71
C GLY A 21 -28.51 -23.11 -1.61
N SER A 22 -28.73 -24.36 -2.02
CA SER A 22 -28.21 -25.06 -3.22
C SER A 22 -26.85 -24.67 -3.85
N ALA A 23 -25.99 -25.70 -3.90
CA ALA A 23 -25.27 -26.21 -5.07
C ALA A 23 -23.96 -25.53 -5.52
N TYR A 24 -22.93 -26.37 -5.55
CA TYR A 24 -21.57 -26.17 -6.05
C TYR A 24 -21.48 -25.39 -7.38
N ALA A 25 -20.55 -24.44 -7.43
CA ALA A 25 -19.78 -24.14 -8.64
C ALA A 25 -18.31 -23.89 -8.23
N ALA A 26 -17.38 -24.43 -9.01
CA ALA A 26 -15.92 -24.33 -8.89
C ALA A 26 -15.44 -23.01 -8.28
N GLY A 27 -14.61 -23.00 -7.23
CA GLY A 27 -13.28 -23.62 -7.24
C GLY A 27 -12.14 -22.62 -7.53
N ALA A 28 -12.41 -21.32 -7.54
CA ALA A 28 -11.37 -20.29 -7.52
C ALA A 28 -11.42 -19.55 -6.19
N PHE A 29 -10.49 -19.85 -5.29
CA PHE A 29 -10.23 -18.99 -4.14
C PHE A 29 -9.78 -17.63 -4.69
N THR A 30 -10.67 -16.65 -4.72
CA THR A 30 -10.28 -15.28 -5.05
C THR A 30 -9.29 -14.84 -3.98
N VAL A 31 -8.02 -14.67 -4.37
CA VAL A 31 -7.02 -14.13 -3.45
C VAL A 31 -7.43 -12.70 -3.12
N THR A 32 -7.58 -12.44 -1.83
CA THR A 32 -7.96 -11.14 -1.31
C THR A 32 -6.83 -10.52 -0.51
N TYR A 33 -6.81 -9.18 -0.47
CA TYR A 33 -5.79 -8.41 0.22
C TYR A 33 -6.43 -7.38 1.14
N ASP A 34 -5.85 -7.21 2.32
CA ASP A 34 -6.42 -6.30 3.32
C ASP A 34 -6.18 -4.83 2.93
N ASP A 35 -4.99 -4.53 2.45
CA ASP A 35 -4.58 -3.19 2.01
C ASP A 35 -3.52 -3.26 0.89
N PHE A 36 -2.97 -2.10 0.52
CA PHE A 36 -1.95 -2.00 -0.51
C PHE A 36 -0.63 -2.65 -0.10
N LEU A 37 -0.24 -2.58 1.16
CA LEU A 37 1.01 -3.17 1.64
C LEU A 37 0.92 -4.70 1.69
N ASP A 38 -0.21 -5.25 2.11
CA ASP A 38 -0.48 -6.70 2.06
C ASP A 38 -0.38 -7.24 0.63
N TYR A 39 -0.99 -6.54 -0.34
CA TYR A 39 -0.84 -6.88 -1.75
C TYR A 39 0.62 -6.78 -2.22
N ALA A 40 1.32 -5.69 -1.88
CA ALA A 40 2.71 -5.48 -2.24
C ALA A 40 3.60 -6.64 -1.77
N ASN A 41 3.53 -6.97 -0.48
CA ASN A 41 4.34 -8.01 0.15
C ASN A 41 4.08 -9.40 -0.47
N LYS A 42 2.80 -9.72 -0.72
CA LYS A 42 2.41 -11.01 -1.35
C LYS A 42 2.84 -11.13 -2.82
N ASN A 43 3.17 -10.01 -3.47
CA ASN A 43 3.59 -9.96 -4.86
C ASN A 43 5.08 -9.58 -5.03
N GLY A 44 5.90 -9.70 -3.98
CA GLY A 44 7.35 -9.52 -4.07
C GLY A 44 7.81 -8.07 -4.21
N PHE A 45 6.97 -7.11 -3.83
CA PHE A 45 7.37 -5.71 -3.75
C PHE A 45 7.92 -5.39 -2.36
N GLU A 46 8.90 -4.49 -2.33
CA GLU A 46 9.49 -4.00 -1.09
C GLU A 46 9.12 -2.53 -0.85
N TYR A 47 8.55 -2.23 0.31
CA TYR A 47 8.17 -0.88 0.70
C TYR A 47 9.38 -0.02 1.08
N ILE A 48 9.51 1.17 0.48
CA ILE A 48 10.64 2.09 0.69
C ILE A 48 10.32 3.27 1.61
N GLY A 49 9.04 3.53 1.91
CA GLY A 49 8.64 4.74 2.65
C GLY A 49 9.19 4.85 4.07
N ASN A 50 9.51 3.71 4.71
CA ASN A 50 10.08 3.67 6.06
C ASN A 50 11.53 3.20 6.07
N LYS A 51 12.18 3.10 4.90
CA LYS A 51 13.58 2.72 4.82
C LYS A 51 14.45 3.93 5.05
N GLU A 52 15.28 3.82 6.08
CA GLU A 52 16.33 4.78 6.39
C GLU A 52 17.67 4.07 6.25
N THR A 53 18.50 4.55 5.33
CA THR A 53 19.91 4.15 5.29
C THR A 53 20.71 5.29 5.88
N SER A 54 21.37 5.06 7.01
CA SER A 54 22.25 6.05 7.65
C SER A 54 21.56 7.40 7.95
N ASN A 55 20.34 7.37 8.50
CA ASN A 55 19.49 8.55 8.80
C ASN A 55 19.03 9.36 7.57
N VAL A 56 19.21 8.82 6.36
CA VAL A 56 18.68 9.40 5.13
C VAL A 56 17.51 8.55 4.67
N LEU A 57 16.35 9.20 4.46
CA LEU A 57 15.18 8.56 3.86
C LEU A 57 15.56 7.98 2.50
N GLU A 58 15.23 6.72 2.23
CA GLU A 58 15.50 6.08 0.93
C GLU A 58 14.90 6.90 -0.22
N ILE A 59 13.71 7.49 -0.01
CA ILE A 59 13.08 8.43 -0.95
C ILE A 59 13.99 9.63 -1.25
N LYS A 60 14.62 10.23 -0.22
CA LYS A 60 15.56 11.35 -0.41
C LYS A 60 16.80 10.90 -1.19
N LYS A 61 17.32 9.71 -0.89
CA LYS A 61 18.44 9.13 -1.62
C LYS A 61 18.10 8.92 -3.10
N LEU A 62 16.94 8.36 -3.41
CA LEU A 62 16.45 8.17 -4.79
C LEU A 62 16.24 9.50 -5.54
N LEU A 63 15.87 10.56 -4.81
CA LEU A 63 15.77 11.92 -5.33
C LEU A 63 17.15 12.53 -5.61
N ASP A 64 18.10 12.44 -4.68
CA ASP A 64 19.34 13.22 -4.70
C ASP A 64 20.48 12.54 -5.47
N VAL A 65 20.63 11.21 -5.31
CA VAL A 65 21.80 10.46 -5.76
C VAL A 65 21.63 9.98 -7.20
N GLU A 66 20.43 9.58 -7.56
CA GLU A 66 20.16 9.06 -8.89
C GLU A 66 19.73 10.23 -9.79
N GLN A 67 20.73 10.94 -10.33
CA GLN A 67 20.51 12.19 -11.07
C GLN A 67 19.92 11.97 -12.48
N ASN A 68 19.91 10.73 -12.99
CA ASN A 68 19.30 10.31 -14.27
C ASN A 68 18.06 9.41 -14.07
N ASN A 69 17.40 9.52 -12.92
CA ASN A 69 16.61 8.40 -12.42
C ASN A 69 15.19 8.31 -12.94
N SER A 70 14.78 7.08 -13.22
CA SER A 70 13.39 6.69 -13.41
C SER A 70 12.51 7.20 -12.27
N TYR A 71 13.01 7.25 -11.03
CA TYR A 71 12.26 7.72 -9.88
C TYR A 71 11.80 9.18 -9.98
N ARG A 72 12.68 10.11 -10.41
CA ARG A 72 12.28 11.51 -10.64
C ARG A 72 11.22 11.59 -11.74
N GLY A 73 11.35 10.80 -12.79
CA GLY A 73 10.36 10.69 -13.87
C GLY A 73 9.01 10.18 -13.38
N LEU A 74 9.00 9.15 -12.54
CA LEU A 74 7.78 8.62 -11.92
C LEU A 74 7.14 9.65 -11.00
N LEU A 75 7.92 10.35 -10.18
CA LEU A 75 7.42 11.44 -9.35
C LEU A 75 6.84 12.56 -10.19
N LYS A 76 7.51 13.00 -11.27
CA LYS A 76 6.96 14.00 -12.21
C LYS A 76 5.59 13.57 -12.75
N LYS A 77 5.49 12.33 -13.21
CA LYS A 77 4.27 11.76 -13.79
C LYS A 77 3.10 11.81 -12.79
N HIS A 78 3.38 11.47 -11.54
CA HIS A 78 2.34 11.29 -10.52
C HIS A 78 2.13 12.48 -9.59
N TRP A 79 3.03 13.47 -9.58
CA TRP A 79 3.03 14.57 -8.61
C TRP A 79 1.69 15.28 -8.56
N GLY A 80 1.07 15.55 -9.71
CA GLY A 80 -0.25 16.20 -9.79
C GLY A 80 -1.35 15.45 -9.05
N ASN A 81 -1.29 14.12 -9.04
CA ASN A 81 -2.30 13.24 -8.43
C ASN A 81 -2.04 12.93 -6.95
N MET A 82 -0.86 13.31 -6.42
CA MET A 82 -0.54 13.14 -5.00
C MET A 82 -1.10 14.32 -4.19
N ASN A 83 -2.28 14.17 -3.59
CA ASN A 83 -2.92 15.26 -2.84
C ASN A 83 -2.48 15.33 -1.38
N ALA A 84 -2.20 16.55 -0.89
CA ALA A 84 -1.87 16.78 0.52
C ALA A 84 -3.06 16.52 1.47
N ASN A 85 -4.28 16.57 0.94
CA ASN A 85 -5.49 16.23 1.69
C ASN A 85 -5.57 14.73 1.99
N ASP A 86 -4.87 13.89 1.24
CA ASP A 86 -4.86 12.44 1.45
C ASP A 86 -3.98 12.01 2.63
N LEU A 87 -3.13 12.91 3.11
CA LEU A 87 -2.25 12.66 4.24
C LEU A 87 -3.06 12.48 5.53
N LYS A 88 -2.77 11.40 6.27
CA LYS A 88 -3.34 11.11 7.58
C LYS A 88 -3.13 12.30 8.53
N GLU A 89 -4.17 12.66 9.28
CA GLU A 89 -4.12 13.76 10.27
C GLU A 89 -3.14 13.47 11.41
N THR A 90 -2.80 12.20 11.63
CA THR A 90 -1.84 11.76 12.65
C THR A 90 -0.39 12.12 12.32
N LEU A 91 -0.08 12.60 11.10
CA LEU A 91 1.25 13.09 10.75
C LEU A 91 1.46 14.48 11.36
N ASN A 92 2.35 14.59 12.34
CA ASN A 92 2.68 15.85 13.01
C ASN A 92 4.20 16.11 13.03
N PRO A 93 4.69 17.22 12.42
CA PRO A 93 3.93 18.16 11.60
C PRO A 93 3.46 17.51 10.29
N LYS A 94 2.27 17.87 9.83
CA LYS A 94 1.72 17.39 8.56
C LYS A 94 2.60 17.93 7.42
N PRO A 95 3.23 17.06 6.60
CA PRO A 95 4.05 17.53 5.49
C PRO A 95 3.24 18.37 4.51
N THR A 96 3.82 19.47 4.06
CA THR A 96 3.22 20.29 2.99
C THR A 96 3.68 19.76 1.65
N LYS A 97 2.77 19.78 0.66
CA LYS A 97 3.16 19.52 -0.72
C LYS A 97 3.83 20.76 -1.29
N THR A 98 5.06 20.60 -1.77
CA THR A 98 5.77 21.68 -2.46
C THR A 98 5.01 22.12 -3.70
N SER A 99 4.72 23.41 -3.81
CA SER A 99 4.08 24.03 -4.97
C SER A 99 5.14 24.53 -5.97
N GLY A 100 4.80 24.52 -7.25
CA GLY A 100 5.69 24.95 -8.31
C GLY A 100 5.46 24.19 -9.61
N GLU A 101 6.15 24.62 -10.66
CA GLU A 101 6.17 23.89 -11.93
C GLU A 101 6.90 22.55 -11.75
N VAL A 102 6.29 21.46 -12.20
CA VAL A 102 6.82 20.09 -12.04
C VAL A 102 8.23 19.95 -12.62
N GLY A 103 8.51 20.58 -13.78
CA GLY A 103 9.85 20.56 -14.39
C GLY A 103 10.92 21.23 -13.53
N THR A 104 10.54 22.25 -12.75
CA THR A 104 11.43 22.99 -11.85
C THR A 104 11.61 22.26 -10.51
N LEU A 105 10.55 21.61 -10.00
CA LEU A 105 10.61 20.80 -8.79
C LEU A 105 11.46 19.54 -8.97
N PHE A 106 11.45 18.98 -10.18
CA PHE A 106 12.17 17.78 -10.53
C PHE A 106 13.03 18.06 -11.78
N PRO A 107 14.15 18.78 -11.70
CA PRO A 107 15.02 18.96 -12.87
C PRO A 107 15.55 17.60 -13.38
N ASP A 108 15.67 17.48 -14.71
CA ASP A 108 16.26 16.29 -15.36
C ASP A 108 17.74 16.10 -15.03
N THR A 109 18.43 17.19 -14.71
CA THR A 109 19.85 17.19 -14.33
C THR A 109 20.09 18.11 -13.14
N GLY A 110 21.02 17.74 -12.27
CA GLY A 110 21.42 18.57 -11.12
C GLY A 110 20.66 18.27 -9.83
N ALA A 111 20.95 19.07 -8.81
CA ALA A 111 20.39 18.92 -7.47
C ALA A 111 18.96 19.45 -7.38
N ILE A 112 18.14 18.80 -6.54
CA ILE A 112 16.80 19.26 -6.22
C ILE A 112 16.88 20.16 -4.99
N SER A 113 16.61 21.45 -5.13
CA SER A 113 16.74 22.42 -4.03
C SER A 113 15.79 22.16 -2.86
N GLN A 114 14.69 21.43 -3.08
CA GLN A 114 13.65 21.14 -2.09
C GLN A 114 13.52 19.64 -1.81
N SER A 115 14.62 18.88 -1.93
CA SER A 115 14.57 17.42 -1.82
C SER A 115 14.16 16.93 -0.43
N ASP A 116 14.46 17.69 0.63
CA ASP A 116 14.02 17.41 1.98
C ASP A 116 12.50 17.53 2.15
N GLU A 117 11.90 18.62 1.67
CA GLU A 117 10.45 18.84 1.74
C GLU A 117 9.71 17.80 0.90
N ILE A 118 10.18 17.56 -0.32
CA ILE A 118 9.59 16.60 -1.24
C ILE A 118 9.67 15.19 -0.64
N SER A 119 10.82 14.77 -0.12
CA SER A 119 10.98 13.42 0.45
C SER A 119 10.09 13.20 1.68
N LYS A 120 9.95 14.21 2.56
CA LYS A 120 9.03 14.16 3.71
C LYS A 120 7.58 14.06 3.26
N PHE A 121 7.18 14.84 2.25
CA PHE A 121 5.83 14.77 1.70
C PHE A 121 5.54 13.39 1.10
N VAL A 122 6.43 12.89 0.25
CA VAL A 122 6.29 11.57 -0.40
C VAL A 122 6.23 10.47 0.66
N LYS A 123 7.09 10.51 1.70
CA LYS A 123 7.02 9.58 2.85
C LYS A 123 5.64 9.61 3.50
N GLY A 124 5.14 10.79 3.87
CA GLY A 124 3.83 10.94 4.48
C GLY A 124 2.70 10.42 3.58
N TRP A 125 2.81 10.64 2.27
CA TRP A 125 1.84 10.13 1.30
C TRP A 125 1.89 8.60 1.24
N CYS A 126 3.07 7.99 1.16
CA CYS A 126 3.24 6.55 1.21
C CYS A 126 2.67 5.93 2.49
N GLU A 127 2.93 6.54 3.65
CA GLU A 127 2.38 6.11 4.94
C GLU A 127 0.85 6.26 5.03
N SER A 128 0.27 7.23 4.32
CA SER A 128 -1.17 7.41 4.25
C SER A 128 -1.86 6.34 3.39
N LYS A 129 -1.19 5.87 2.33
CA LYS A 129 -1.77 4.96 1.33
C LYS A 129 -1.49 3.49 1.58
N LYS A 130 -0.42 3.14 2.30
CA LYS A 130 -0.03 1.74 2.53
C LYS A 130 -1.16 0.90 3.16
N ASP A 131 -1.95 1.51 4.05
CA ASP A 131 -3.07 0.86 4.77
C ASP A 131 -4.43 1.15 4.10
N LYS A 132 -4.44 1.56 2.82
CA LYS A 132 -5.69 1.91 2.13
C LYS A 132 -6.55 0.66 1.88
N THR A 133 -7.80 0.69 2.32
CA THR A 133 -8.79 -0.39 2.16
C THR A 133 -9.91 0.00 1.17
N VAL A 134 -10.73 -0.96 0.74
CA VAL A 134 -11.86 -0.74 -0.21
C VAL A 134 -13.15 -0.24 0.49
N GLY A 135 -13.10 0.07 1.78
CA GLY A 135 -14.24 0.42 2.64
C GLY A 135 -14.50 -0.63 3.74
N GLN A 136 -15.54 -0.42 4.55
CA GLN A 136 -15.91 -1.35 5.63
C GLN A 136 -16.17 -2.76 5.07
N ASP A 137 -15.45 -3.74 5.62
CA ASP A 137 -15.58 -5.18 5.36
C ASP A 137 -15.34 -5.65 3.91
N LYS A 138 -14.75 -4.79 3.07
CA LYS A 138 -14.35 -5.16 1.69
C LYS A 138 -12.84 -5.32 1.60
N LYS A 139 -12.41 -6.43 1.01
CA LYS A 139 -11.01 -6.71 0.68
C LYS A 139 -10.71 -6.40 -0.78
N TRP A 140 -9.47 -6.01 -1.05
CA TRP A 140 -8.97 -5.87 -2.41
C TRP A 140 -8.91 -7.23 -3.09
N THR A 141 -9.11 -7.23 -4.40
CA THR A 141 -8.80 -8.35 -5.30
C THR A 141 -7.74 -7.88 -6.29
N ASN A 142 -7.09 -8.81 -6.99
CA ASN A 142 -6.17 -8.46 -8.08
C ASN A 142 -6.80 -7.49 -9.09
N GLU A 143 -8.07 -7.70 -9.44
CA GLU A 143 -8.75 -6.85 -10.40
C GLU A 143 -9.04 -5.46 -9.84
N SER A 144 -9.57 -5.38 -8.61
CA SER A 144 -9.96 -4.09 -8.04
C SER A 144 -8.77 -3.22 -7.66
N ILE A 145 -7.66 -3.82 -7.20
CA ILE A 145 -6.46 -3.07 -6.82
C ILE A 145 -5.73 -2.50 -8.05
N ASN A 146 -5.62 -3.27 -9.13
CA ASN A 146 -4.95 -2.81 -10.35
C ASN A 146 -5.74 -1.76 -11.13
N LYS A 147 -7.03 -1.56 -10.81
CA LYS A 147 -7.85 -0.46 -11.33
C LYS A 147 -7.79 0.80 -10.45
N ALA A 148 -7.25 0.72 -9.25
CA ALA A 148 -7.17 1.87 -8.35
C ALA A 148 -6.02 2.81 -8.76
N LEU A 149 -6.34 4.07 -9.08
CA LEU A 149 -5.31 5.07 -9.44
C LEU A 149 -4.27 5.25 -8.34
N ASP A 150 -4.70 5.28 -7.08
CA ASP A 150 -3.80 5.38 -5.93
C ASP A 150 -2.83 4.19 -5.82
N TRP A 151 -3.23 3.00 -6.30
CA TRP A 151 -2.36 1.83 -6.30
C TRP A 151 -1.23 1.99 -7.33
N GLU A 152 -1.52 2.50 -8.53
CA GLU A 152 -0.48 2.77 -9.53
C GLU A 152 0.57 3.74 -8.98
N ILE A 153 0.12 4.84 -8.37
CA ILE A 153 1.01 5.84 -7.76
C ILE A 153 1.79 5.22 -6.60
N PHE A 154 1.12 4.47 -5.71
CA PHE A 154 1.77 3.82 -4.57
C PHE A 154 2.82 2.80 -5.01
N ARG A 155 2.53 1.99 -6.02
CA ARG A 155 3.47 1.02 -6.58
C ARG A 155 4.68 1.70 -7.18
N ASP A 156 4.48 2.74 -7.98
CA ASP A 156 5.56 3.40 -8.69
C ASP A 156 6.45 4.25 -7.75
N ILE A 157 5.88 4.83 -6.69
CA ILE A 157 6.56 5.81 -5.83
C ILE A 157 7.02 5.23 -4.49
N CYS A 158 6.29 4.28 -3.92
CA CYS A 158 6.48 3.80 -2.55
C CYS A 158 7.03 2.37 -2.48
N LEU A 159 7.11 1.66 -3.60
CA LEU A 159 7.60 0.29 -3.70
C LEU A 159 8.78 0.19 -4.66
N LYS A 160 9.60 -0.83 -4.46
CA LYS A 160 10.55 -1.32 -5.45
C LYS A 160 10.35 -2.82 -5.65
N SER A 161 10.63 -3.31 -6.84
CA SER A 161 10.69 -4.76 -7.08
C SER A 161 11.85 -5.35 -6.27
N SER A 162 11.58 -6.41 -5.52
CA SER A 162 12.62 -7.17 -4.83
C SER A 162 13.40 -8.07 -5.78
#